data_AF-A0A8J8EPW1-F1
#
_entry.id   AF-A0A8J8EPW1-F1
#
_cell.length_a   1.000
_cell.length_b   1.000
_cell.length_c   1.000
_cell.angle_alpha   90.00
_cell.angle_beta   90.00
_cell.angle_gamma   90.00
#
_symmetry.space_group_name_H-M   'P 1'
#
loop_
_entity.id
_entity.type
_entity.pdbx_description
1 polymer ?
#
loop_
_entity_poly.entity_id
_entity_poly.type
_entity_poly.pdbx_seq_one_letter_code
_entity_poly.pdbx_strand_id
1 'polypeptide(L)' 'ECLAKIGERYGKTAAQVALNYLVWEDNVIAIPKAGSKAHLEENFGAMGWRLSKEDREKARRCV' A
#
# COMPACT_ATOMS: atom_id res chain seq x y z
N GLU A 1 11.29 -5.67 3.11
CA GLU A 1 11.16 -5.75 4.59
C GLU A 1 10.51 -4.52 5.22
N CYS A 2 10.93 -3.28 4.91
CA CYS A 2 10.35 -2.09 5.55
C CYS A 2 8.82 -2.00 5.42
N LEU A 3 8.27 -2.05 4.20
CA LEU A 3 6.83 -1.93 3.97
C LEU A 3 6.03 -3.08 4.60
N ALA A 4 6.62 -4.28 4.69
CA ALA A 4 6.00 -5.42 5.36
C ALA A 4 5.83 -5.15 6.87
N LYS A 5 6.84 -4.60 7.53
CA LYS A 5 6.78 -4.21 8.95
C LYS A 5 5.72 -3.14 9.22
N ILE A 6 5.53 -2.20 8.28
CA ILE A 6 4.43 -1.24 8.38
C ILE A 6 3.08 -1.97 8.26
N GLY A 7 2.97 -2.90 7.30
CA GLY A 7 1.77 -3.68 7.02
C GLY A 7 1.29 -4.54 8.18
N GLU A 8 2.20 -5.06 9.02
CA GLU A 8 1.87 -5.82 10.23
C GLU A 8 0.88 -5.07 11.14
N ARG A 9 1.02 -3.74 11.27
CA ARG A 9 0.13 -2.89 12.10
C ARG A 9 -1.31 -2.84 11.58
N TYR A 10 -1.50 -3.06 10.29
CA TYR A 10 -2.79 -2.92 9.60
C TYR A 10 -3.37 -4.27 9.15
N GLY A 11 -2.64 -5.37 9.35
CA GLY A 11 -2.98 -6.67 8.76
C GLY A 11 -2.92 -6.65 7.23
N LYS A 12 -1.94 -5.95 6.67
CA LYS A 12 -1.81 -5.69 5.22
C LYS A 12 -0.48 -6.17 4.67
N THR A 13 -0.45 -6.53 3.39
CA THR A 13 0.78 -6.93 2.71
C THR A 13 1.64 -5.73 2.35
N ALA A 14 2.92 -5.96 2.04
CA ALA A 14 3.81 -4.90 1.59
C ALA A 14 3.32 -4.21 0.31
N ALA A 15 2.74 -4.97 -0.62
CA ALA A 15 2.15 -4.42 -1.85
C ALA A 15 0.94 -3.53 -1.55
N GLN A 16 0.10 -3.93 -0.59
CA GLN A 16 -1.03 -3.12 -0.15
C GLN A 16 -0.60 -1.82 0.52
N VAL A 17 0.47 -1.84 1.31
CA VAL A 17 1.05 -0.62 1.92
C VAL A 17 1.61 0.31 0.84
N ALA A 18 2.35 -0.22 -0.15
CA ALA A 18 2.88 0.58 -1.25
C ALA A 18 1.76 1.25 -2.06
N LEU A 19 0.71 0.51 -2.39
CA LEU A 19 -0.44 1.03 -3.13
C LEU A 19 -1.25 2.03 -2.31
N ASN A 20 -1.48 1.76 -1.02
CA ASN A 20 -2.19 2.69 -0.14
C ASN A 20 -1.44 4.03 -0.02
N TYR A 21 -0.10 3.98 0.07
CA TYR A 21 0.75 5.16 0.02
C TYR A 21 0.55 5.95 -1.28
N LEU A 22 0.71 5.31 -2.44
CA LEU A 22 0.59 5.98 -3.75
C LEU A 22 -0.80 6.57 -3.98
N VAL A 23 -1.87 5.86 -3.61
CA VAL A 23 -3.26 6.32 -3.75
C VAL A 23 -3.57 7.52 -2.85
N TRP A 24 -2.78 7.72 -1.78
CA TRP A 24 -2.95 8.86 -0.89
C TRP A 24 -2.06 10.06 -1.24
N GLU A 25 -1.06 9.88 -2.12
CA GLU A 25 -0.21 10.99 -2.56
C GLU A 25 -0.98 11.97 -3.45
N ASP A 26 -0.79 13.26 -3.18
CA ASP A 26 -1.47 14.31 -3.92
C ASP A 26 -1.00 14.29 -5.38
N ASN A 27 -1.96 14.36 -6.31
CA ASN A 27 -1.74 14.30 -7.76
C ASN A 27 -1.10 12.99 -8.26
N VAL A 28 -1.25 11.88 -7.53
CA VAL A 28 -0.78 10.56 -7.95
C VAL A 28 -1.96 9.62 -8.23
N ILE A 29 -1.87 8.88 -9.34
CA ILE A 29 -2.82 7.81 -9.68
C ILE A 29 -2.03 6.52 -9.88
N ALA A 30 -2.29 5.51 -9.05
CA ALA A 30 -1.67 4.19 -9.17
C ALA A 30 -2.46 3.29 -10.15
N ILE A 31 -1.77 2.67 -11.11
CA ILE A 31 -2.34 1.71 -12.07
C ILE A 31 -1.59 0.36 -11.92
N PRO A 32 -1.90 -0.46 -10.90
CA PRO A 32 -1.17 -1.70 -10.69
C PRO A 32 -1.60 -2.81 -11.66
N LYS A 33 -0.63 -3.58 -12.15
CA LYS A 33 -0.90 -4.81 -12.90
C LYS A 33 -1.41 -5.90 -11.96
N ALA A 34 -2.45 -6.60 -12.39
CA ALA A 34 -2.90 -7.86 -11.79
C ALA A 34 -3.04 -8.92 -12.88
N GLY A 35 -2.05 -9.82 -13.00
CA GLY A 35 -2.06 -10.92 -13.97
C GLY A 35 -2.79 -12.18 -13.46
N SER A 36 -3.21 -12.20 -12.21
CA SER A 36 -3.89 -13.32 -11.55
C SER A 36 -4.99 -12.80 -10.63
N LYS A 37 -5.96 -13.67 -10.31
CA LYS A 37 -7.02 -13.34 -9.33
C LYS A 37 -6.43 -12.99 -7.96
N ALA A 38 -5.39 -13.69 -7.53
CA ALA A 38 -4.72 -13.42 -6.27
C ALA A 38 -4.10 -11.99 -6.21
N HIS A 39 -3.41 -11.56 -7.27
CA HIS A 39 -2.88 -10.19 -7.32
C HIS A 39 -4.00 -9.14 -7.41
N LEU A 40 -5.12 -9.46 -8.07
CA LEU A 40 -6.27 -8.57 -8.13
C LEU A 40 -6.88 -8.37 -6.73
N GLU A 41 -7.08 -9.46 -5.98
CA GLU A 41 -7.57 -9.42 -4.60
C GLU A 41 -6.59 -8.71 -3.66
N GLU A 42 -5.29 -8.96 -3.82
CA GLU A 42 -4.25 -8.28 -3.04
C GLU A 42 -4.26 -6.77 -3.29
N ASN A 43 -4.23 -6.33 -4.56
CA ASN A 43 -4.26 -4.92 -4.92
C ASN A 43 -5.54 -4.24 -4.43
N PHE A 44 -6.69 -4.91 -4.55
CA PHE A 44 -7.97 -4.41 -4.04
C PHE A 44 -7.93 -4.20 -2.52
N GLY A 45 -7.25 -5.07 -1.78
CA GLY A 45 -7.08 -4.95 -0.32
C GLY A 45 -6.29 -3.72 0.15
N ALA A 46 -5.67 -2.96 -0.76
CA ALA A 46 -5.06 -1.66 -0.49
C ALA A 46 -6.10 -0.53 -0.27
N MET A 47 -7.36 -0.76 -0.66
CA MET A 47 -8.45 0.23 -0.60
C MET A 47 -9.25 0.14 0.70
N GLY A 48 -10.00 1.21 1.04
CA GLY A 48 -10.93 1.22 2.18
C GLY A 48 -10.29 1.47 3.56
N TRP A 49 -8.98 1.74 3.60
CA TRP A 49 -8.24 2.12 4.81
C TRP A 49 -7.17 3.14 4.44
N ARG A 50 -6.50 3.72 5.44
CA ARG A 50 -5.40 4.67 5.23
C ARG A 50 -4.28 4.46 6.21
N LEU A 51 -3.05 4.64 5.72
CA LEU A 51 -1.87 4.80 6.58
C LEU A 51 -2.05 6.00 7.51
N SER A 52 -1.49 5.91 8.71
CA SER A 52 -1.28 7.10 9.55
C SER A 52 -0.30 8.07 8.87
N LYS A 53 -0.31 9.35 9.25
CA LYS A 53 0.68 10.32 8.74
C LYS A 53 2.11 9.84 8.99
N GLU A 54 2.38 9.28 10.16
CA GLU A 54 3.69 8.75 10.53
C GLU A 54 4.10 7.58 9.63
N ASP A 55 3.19 6.63 9.39
CA ASP A 55 3.48 5.47 8.55
C ASP A 55 3.57 5.82 7.06
N ARG A 56 2.85 6.84 6.60
CA ARG A 56 3.02 7.40 5.24
C ARG A 56 4.41 7.98 5.07
N GLU A 57 4.89 8.79 6.01
CA GLU A 57 6.25 9.33 5.97
C GLU A 57 7.31 8.22 6.03
N LYS A 58 7.06 7.15 6.79
CA LYS A 58 7.93 5.95 6.78
C LYS A 58 7.89 5.23 5.45
N ALA A 59 6.70 4.98 4.89
CA ALA A 59 6.51 4.33 3.61
C ALA A 59 7.22 5.10 2.50
N ARG A 60 7.11 6.43 2.47
CA ARG A 60 7.82 7.31 1.53
C ARG A 60 9.35 7.13 1.51
N ARG A 61 9.96 6.74 2.63
CA ARG A 61 11.41 6.47 2.71
C ARG A 61 11.77 5.05 2.29
N CYS A 62 10.78 4.19 2.09
CA CYS A 62 10.94 2.77 1.79
C CYS A 62 10.53 2.41 0.36
N VAL A 63 9.81 3.30 -0.32
CA VAL A 63 9.60 3.31 -1.77
C VAL A 63 10.70 4.15 -2.41
#